data_AF-A0A8B8QNH4-F1
#
_entry.id   AF-A0A8B8QNH4-F1
#
_cell.length_a   1.000
_cell.length_b   1.000
_cell.length_c   1.000
_cell.angle_alpha   90.00
_cell.angle_beta   90.00
_cell.angle_gamma   90.00
#
_symmetry.space_group_name_H-M   'P 1'
#
loop_
_entity.id
_entity.type
_entity.pdbx_description
1 polymer ?
#
loop_
_entity_poly.entity_id
_entity_poly.type
_entity_poly.pdbx_seq_one_letter_code
_entity_poly.pdbx_strand_id
1 'polypeptide(L)' 'MGSETFVEILLAILLPPVGVFLRYGCGIEFWIDLLLTILGYIPGIIYAIYVLVG' A
#
# COMPACT_ATOMS: atom_id res chain seq x y z
N MET A 1 3.62 -5.34 -14.41
CA MET A 1 2.33 -5.21 -15.13
C MET A 1 1.28 -6.15 -14.53
N GLY A 2 1.03 -6.06 -13.23
CA GLY A 2 -0.15 -6.71 -12.65
C GLY A 2 -1.34 -5.76 -12.85
N SER A 3 -2.52 -6.26 -13.15
CA SER A 3 -3.74 -5.47 -13.12
C SER A 3 -3.93 -4.89 -11.72
N GLU A 4 -3.50 -3.66 -11.46
CA GLU A 4 -3.86 -2.93 -10.25
C GLU A 4 -5.37 -2.74 -10.33
N THR A 5 -6.10 -3.51 -9.54
CA THR A 5 -7.56 -3.40 -9.60
C THR A 5 -7.93 -2.05 -9.00
N PHE A 6 -8.91 -1.34 -9.55
CA PHE A 6 -9.41 -0.08 -9.00
C PHE A 6 -9.65 -0.15 -7.47
N VAL A 7 -10.04 -1.33 -6.99
CA VAL A 7 -10.23 -1.65 -5.56
C VAL A 7 -8.93 -1.54 -4.76
N GLU A 8 -7.79 -2.00 -5.27
CA GLU A 8 -6.50 -1.95 -4.56
C GLU A 8 -6.00 -0.51 -4.42
N ILE A 9 -6.17 0.31 -5.46
CA ILE A 9 -5.82 1.74 -5.42
C ILE A 9 -6.73 2.49 -4.44
N LEU A 10 -8.04 2.22 -4.47
CA LEU A 10 -8.99 2.81 -3.54
C LEU A 10 -8.66 2.43 -2.08
N LEU A 11 -8.34 1.16 -1.84
CA LEU A 11 -7.94 0.66 -0.53
C LEU A 11 -6.59 1.22 -0.11
N ALA A 12 -5.62 1.38 -1.01
CA ALA A 12 -4.33 1.98 -0.72
C ALA A 12 -4.43 3.46 -0.31
N ILE A 13 -5.43 4.18 -0.81
CA ILE A 13 -5.69 5.55 -0.40
C ILE A 13 -6.41 5.58 0.95
N LEU A 14 -7.43 4.73 1.17
CA LEU A 14 -8.22 4.74 2.40
C LEU A 14 -7.43 4.15 3.58
N LEU A 15 -6.83 2.99 3.37
CA LEU A 15 -6.02 2.21 4.29
C LEU A 15 -4.80 1.65 3.54
N PRO A 16 -3.71 2.44 3.40
CA PRO A 16 -2.50 2.05 2.65
C PRO A 16 -2.01 0.61 2.91
N PRO A 17 -1.95 0.12 4.16
CA PRO A 17 -1.43 -1.22 4.40
C PRO A 17 -2.34 -2.33 3.87
N VAL A 18 -3.65 -2.09 3.70
CA VAL A 18 -4.59 -3.08 3.15
C VAL A 18 -4.47 -3.18 1.64
N GLY A 19 -4.26 -2.05 0.95
CA GLY A 19 -4.00 -2.06 -0.50
C GLY A 19 -2.72 -2.81 -0.83
N VAL A 20 -1.64 -2.57 -0.06
CA VAL A 20 -0.37 -3.28 -0.22
C VAL A 20 -0.48 -4.75 0.18
N PHE A 21 -1.22 -5.07 1.25
CA PHE A 21 -1.43 -6.46 1.69
C PHE A 21 -2.16 -7.33 0.67
N LEU A 22 -3.16 -6.79 -0.04
CA LEU A 22 -3.89 -7.56 -1.06
C LEU A 22 -3.00 -7.92 -2.25
N ARG A 23 -2.04 -7.06 -2.56
CA ARG A 23 -1.13 -7.18 -3.70
C ARG A 23 0.10 -8.05 -3.39
N TYR A 24 0.75 -7.76 -2.26
CA TYR A 24 2.05 -8.34 -1.87
C TYR A 24 1.93 -9.34 -0.71
N GLY A 25 0.75 -9.49 -0.11
CA GLY A 25 0.52 -10.33 1.06
C GLY A 25 1.13 -9.73 2.33
N CYS A 26 1.39 -10.58 3.33
CA CYS A 26 2.04 -10.21 4.59
C CYS A 26 3.58 -10.17 4.45
N GLY A 27 4.06 -9.49 3.41
CA GLY A 27 5.48 -9.34 3.09
C GLY A 27 6.15 -8.18 3.82
N ILE A 28 7.42 -7.91 3.48
CA ILE A 28 8.16 -6.75 4.00
C ILE A 28 7.47 -5.44 3.60
N GLU A 29 6.90 -5.38 2.40
CA GLU A 29 6.16 -4.23 1.87
C GLU A 29 4.98 -3.84 2.78
N PHE A 30 4.23 -4.81 3.31
CA PHE A 30 3.16 -4.55 4.28
C PHE A 30 3.69 -3.93 5.57
N TRP A 31 4.79 -4.45 6.11
CA TRP A 31 5.37 -3.95 7.35
C TRP A 31 5.97 -2.55 7.19
N ILE A 32 6.60 -2.27 6.04
CA ILE A 32 7.12 -0.93 5.73
C ILE A 32 5.97 0.05 5.61
N ASP A 33 4.93 -0.30 4.85
CA ASP A 33 3.76 0.56 4.66
C ASP A 33 3.02 0.82 5.98
N LEU A 34 2.86 -0.21 6.81
CA LEU A 34 2.29 -0.11 8.16
C LEU A 34 3.11 0.83 9.06
N LEU A 35 4.44 0.68 9.07
CA LEU A 35 5.33 1.53 9.85
C LEU A 35 5.27 2.99 9.38
N LEU A 36 5.29 3.21 8.07
CA LEU A 36 5.16 4.54 7.47
C LEU A 36 3.83 5.16 7.83
N THR A 37 2.72 4.42 7.72
CA THR A 37 1.38 4.88 8.07
C THR A 37 1.25 5.27 9.55
N ILE A 38 1.92 4.53 10.45
CA ILE A 38 1.98 4.84 11.89
C ILE A 38 2.85 6.09 12.15
N LEU A 39 3.97 6.26 11.44
CA LEU A 39 4.83 7.44 11.54
C LEU A 39 4.21 8.68 10.87
N GLY A 40 3.31 8.48 9.92
CA GLY A 40 2.56 9.50 9.22
C GLY A 40 1.71 8.91 8.10
N TYR A 41 0.44 9.29 8.02
CA TYR A 41 -0.46 8.75 7.01
C TYR A 41 -0.01 9.03 5.56
N ILE A 42 0.51 10.25 5.31
CA ILE A 42 0.98 10.68 3.98
C ILE A 42 2.15 9.83 3.45
N PRO A 43 3.26 9.59 4.19
CA PRO A 43 4.33 8.74 3.70
C PRO A 43 3.91 7.29 3.45
N GLY A 44 2.92 6.76 4.19
CA GLY A 44 2.29 5.47 3.89
C GLY A 44 1.63 5.46 2.51
N ILE A 45 0.78 6.44 2.20
CA ILE A 45 0.13 6.53 0.88
C ILE A 45 1.15 6.60 -0.27
N ILE A 46 2.21 7.40 -0.11
CA ILE A 46 3.24 7.54 -1.15
C ILE A 46 3.92 6.20 -1.40
N TYR A 47 4.26 5.47 -0.33
CA TYR A 47 4.89 4.16 -0.44
C TYR A 47 3.95 3.12 -1.04
N ALA A 48 2.69 3.04 -0.61
CA ALA A 48 1.68 2.16 -1.18
C ALA A 48 1.52 2.37 -2.68
N ILE A 49 1.40 3.62 -3.14
CA ILE A 49 1.28 3.96 -4.57
C ILE A 49 2.56 3.59 -5.33
N TYR A 50 3.74 3.87 -4.76
CA TYR A 50 5.02 3.50 -5.38
C TYR A 50 5.15 2.00 -5.57
N VAL A 51 4.71 1.21 -4.58
CA VAL A 51 4.75 -0.25 -4.61
C VAL A 51 3.69 -0.82 -5.55
N LEU A 52 2.48 -0.25 -5.63
CA LEU A 52 1.40 -0.74 -6.50
C LEU A 52 1.65 -0.46 -7.99
N VAL A 53 2.16 0.74 -8.31
CA VAL A 53 2.42 1.22 -9.69
C VAL A 53 3.81 0.78 -10.19
N GLY A 54 4.76 0.56 -9.28
CA GLY A 54 6.16 0.25 -9.55
C GLY A 54 6.44 -1.15 -10.10
#